data_AF-A0A2D6HMT3-F1
#
_entry.id   AF-A0A2D6HMT3-F1
#
_cell.length_a   1.000
_cell.length_b   1.000
_cell.length_c   1.000
_cell.angle_alpha   90.00
_cell.angle_beta   90.00
_cell.angle_gamma   90.00
#
_symmetry.space_group_name_H-M   'P 1'
#
loop_
_entity.id
_entity.type
_entity.pdbx_description
1 polymer ?
#
loop_
_entity_poly.entity_id
_entity_poly.type
_entity_poly.pdbx_seq_one_letter_code
_entity_poly.pdbx_strand_id
1 'polypeptide(L)'
;MKIILLIGAIISFAIAGVGGLTTFAFLALIIWYVLTERGLLFIRSYLYLRALRDTDDEKQSNKIANRVNIFSSREHLNDAVSYANMHSDGKQLPVIKAAKKYGYKARGII
;
A
#
# COMPACT_ATOMS: atom_id res chain seq x y z
N MET A 1 -4.03 18.57 -2.11
CA MET A 1 -3.11 17.81 -1.22
C MET A 1 -1.80 18.55 -0.92
N LYS A 2 -1.07 19.04 -1.93
CA LYS A 2 0.22 19.76 -1.72
C LYS A 2 0.11 21.02 -0.85
N ILE A 3 -0.99 21.77 -0.97
CA ILE A 3 -1.22 23.05 -0.24
C ILE A 3 -1.49 22.82 1.26
N ILE A 4 -2.21 21.76 1.63
CA ILE A 4 -2.55 21.47 3.03
C ILE A 4 -1.30 21.06 3.82
N LEU A 5 -0.40 20.29 3.21
CA LEU A 5 0.89 19.94 3.80
C LEU A 5 1.80 21.16 4.01
N LEU A 6 1.78 22.11 3.07
CA LEU A 6 2.57 23.34 3.16
C LEU A 6 2.09 24.24 4.30
N ILE A 7 0.77 24.41 4.42
CA ILE A 7 0.14 25.22 5.47
C ILE A 7 0.38 24.59 6.85
N GLY A 8 0.28 23.26 6.97
CA GLY A 8 0.60 22.54 8.20
C GLY A 8 2.05 22.75 8.65
N ALA A 9 3.00 22.69 7.72
CA ALA A 9 4.43 22.90 8.02
C ALA A 9 4.73 24.34 8.51
N ILE A 10 4.08 25.35 7.92
CA ILE A 10 4.26 26.77 8.31
C ILE A 10 3.72 27.02 9.72
N ILE A 11 2.55 26.48 10.04
CA ILE A 11 1.92 26.61 11.37
C ILE A 11 2.77 25.90 12.45
N SER A 12 3.29 24.70 12.15
CA SER A 12 4.17 23.97 13.08
C SER A 12 5.50 24.68 13.33
N PHE A 13 6.08 25.32 12.31
CA PHE A 13 7.30 26.13 12.46
C PHE A 13 7.06 27.41 13.27
N ALA A 14 5.92 28.07 13.04
CA ALA A 14 5.54 29.30 13.72
C ALA A 14 5.23 29.09 15.23
N ILE A 15 4.72 27.91 15.62
CA ILE A 15 4.28 27.65 17.00
C ILE A 15 5.38 26.96 17.84
N ALA A 16 6.21 26.10 17.26
CA ALA A 16 7.09 25.20 18.02
C ALA A 16 8.57 25.25 17.61
N GLY A 17 8.96 26.15 16.71
CA GLY A 17 10.34 26.31 16.25
C GLY A 17 10.91 25.01 15.66
N VAL A 18 12.18 24.72 15.94
CA VAL A 18 12.87 23.50 15.46
C VAL A 18 12.20 22.22 15.95
N GLY A 19 11.65 22.21 17.17
CA GLY A 19 10.94 21.04 17.74
C GLY A 19 9.60 20.74 17.05
N GLY A 20 8.92 21.76 16.55
CA GLY A 20 7.72 21.61 15.71
C GLY A 20 8.03 20.98 14.37
N LEU A 21 9.11 21.43 13.72
CA LEU A 21 9.56 20.90 12.44
C LEU A 21 9.98 19.43 12.53
N THR A 22 10.75 19.05 13.56
CA THR A 22 11.18 17.66 13.73
C THR A 22 9.99 16.73 13.98
N THR A 23 9.03 17.16 14.80
CA THR A 23 7.79 16.42 15.05
C THR A 23 6.95 16.26 13.78
N PHE A 24 6.78 17.35 13.02
CA PHE A 24 6.08 17.31 11.74
C PHE A 24 6.76 16.38 10.72
N ALA A 25 8.08 16.47 10.59
CA ALA A 25 8.85 15.60 9.70
C ALA A 25 8.72 14.12 10.10
N PHE A 26 8.77 13.83 11.40
CA PHE A 26 8.58 12.47 11.91
C PHE A 26 7.18 11.92 11.59
N LEU A 27 6.13 12.71 11.81
CA LEU A 27 4.76 12.32 11.45
C LEU A 27 4.60 12.13 9.94
N ALA A 28 5.18 13.01 9.13
CA ALA A 28 5.16 12.88 7.67
C ALA A 28 5.83 11.59 7.19
N LEU A 29 6.96 11.20 7.80
CA LEU A 29 7.65 9.94 7.52
C LEU A 29 6.80 8.72 7.90
N ILE A 30 6.13 8.75 9.05
CA ILE A 30 5.22 7.66 9.46
C ILE A 30 4.06 7.54 8.47
N ILE A 31 3.42 8.65 8.11
CA ILE A 31 2.31 8.67 7.15
C ILE A 31 2.78 8.12 5.79
N TRP A 32 3.93 8.58 5.31
CA TRP A 32 4.52 8.09 4.07
C TRP A 32 4.77 6.58 4.11
N TYR A 33 5.34 6.08 5.21
CA TYR A 33 5.61 4.66 5.42
C TYR A 33 4.32 3.83 5.38
N VAL A 34 3.29 4.23 6.15
CA VAL A 34 2.00 3.53 6.19
C VAL A 34 1.31 3.51 4.83
N LEU A 35 1.33 4.62 4.09
CA LEU A 35 0.75 4.69 2.75
C LEU A 35 1.48 3.77 1.77
N THR A 36 2.80 3.69 1.87
CA THR A 36 3.64 2.84 1.01
C THR A 36 3.39 1.36 1.29
N GLU A 37 3.37 0.95 2.56
CA GLU A 37 3.05 -0.43 2.97
C GLU A 37 1.65 -0.84 2.52
N ARG A 38 0.67 0.07 2.64
CA ARG A 38 -0.71 -0.18 2.18
C ARG A 38 -0.78 -0.36 0.66
N GLY A 39 -0.07 0.47 -0.10
CA GLY A 39 0.02 0.33 -1.56
C GLY A 39 0.68 -0.98 -1.98
N LEU A 40 1.76 -1.37 -1.28
CA LEU A 40 2.42 -2.66 -1.48
C LEU A 40 1.48 -3.82 -1.17
N LEU A 41 0.75 -3.77 -0.05
CA LEU A 41 -0.20 -4.82 0.33
C LEU A 41 -1.29 -4.99 -0.72
N PHE A 42 -1.81 -3.89 -1.26
CA PHE A 42 -2.78 -3.93 -2.34
C PHE A 42 -2.24 -4.67 -3.57
N ILE A 43 -1.05 -4.33 -4.03
CA ILE A 43 -0.41 -4.94 -5.21
C ILE A 43 -0.16 -6.44 -4.97
N ARG A 44 0.35 -6.81 -3.79
CA ARG A 44 0.57 -8.23 -3.47
C ARG A 44 -0.73 -9.02 -3.35
N SER A 45 -1.79 -8.40 -2.83
CA SER A 45 -3.12 -9.02 -2.77
C SER A 45 -3.67 -9.30 -4.17
N TYR A 46 -3.49 -8.35 -5.10
CA TYR A 46 -3.82 -8.56 -6.51
C TYR A 46 -3.01 -9.71 -7.13
N LEU A 47 -1.68 -9.71 -6.96
CA LEU A 47 -0.81 -10.74 -7.51
C LEU A 47 -1.12 -12.12 -6.93
N TYR A 48 -1.48 -12.19 -5.65
CA TYR A 48 -1.94 -13.42 -5.02
C TYR A 48 -3.21 -13.94 -5.68
N LEU A 49 -4.24 -13.10 -5.84
CA LEU A 49 -5.52 -13.50 -6.44
C LEU A 49 -5.34 -13.93 -7.90
N ARG A 50 -4.48 -13.23 -8.64
CA ARG A 50 -4.13 -13.59 -10.02
C ARG A 50 -3.40 -14.94 -10.07
N ALA A 51 -2.34 -15.11 -9.27
CA ALA A 51 -1.60 -16.36 -9.23
C ALA A 51 -2.48 -17.54 -8.79
N LEU A 52 -3.36 -17.33 -7.81
CA LEU A 52 -4.27 -18.37 -7.32
C LEU A 52 -5.23 -18.83 -8.41
N ARG A 53 -5.76 -17.89 -9.20
CA ARG A 53 -6.60 -18.22 -10.35
C ARG A 53 -5.83 -19.00 -11.42
N ASP A 54 -4.56 -18.70 -11.62
CA ASP A 54 -3.76 -19.28 -12.70
C ASP A 54 -3.13 -20.64 -12.30
N THR A 55 -2.80 -20.87 -11.01
CA THR A 55 -2.11 -22.09 -10.55
C THR A 55 -2.93 -22.99 -9.63
N ASP A 56 -4.04 -22.50 -9.06
CA ASP A 56 -4.87 -23.18 -8.05
C ASP A 56 -4.06 -23.68 -6.82
N ASP A 57 -2.89 -23.10 -6.58
CA ASP A 57 -1.99 -23.45 -5.48
C ASP A 57 -1.77 -22.22 -4.57
N GLU A 58 -2.34 -22.29 -3.36
CA GLU A 58 -2.23 -21.25 -2.34
C GLU A 58 -0.76 -20.95 -1.96
N LYS A 59 0.07 -21.98 -1.84
CA LYS A 59 1.47 -21.86 -1.38
C LYS A 59 2.32 -21.19 -2.44
N GLN A 60 2.15 -21.59 -3.69
CA GLN A 60 2.82 -20.96 -4.83
C GLN A 60 2.37 -19.50 -5.00
N SER A 61 1.07 -19.24 -4.86
CA SER A 61 0.49 -17.90 -4.96
C SER A 61 1.01 -16.95 -3.89
N ASN A 62 1.07 -17.42 -2.64
CA ASN A 62 1.68 -16.67 -1.53
C ASN A 62 3.17 -16.38 -1.78
N LYS A 63 3.91 -17.34 -2.34
CA LYS A 63 5.32 -17.16 -2.68
C LYS A 63 5.51 -16.10 -3.78
N ILE A 64 4.67 -16.11 -4.81
CA ILE A 64 4.72 -15.13 -5.91
C ILE A 64 4.42 -13.73 -5.36
N ALA A 65 3.30 -13.57 -4.66
CA ALA A 65 2.89 -12.29 -4.10
C ALA A 65 3.95 -11.69 -3.16
N ASN A 66 4.55 -12.51 -2.29
CA ASN A 66 5.53 -12.03 -1.31
C ASN A 66 6.96 -11.85 -1.87
N ARG A 67 7.22 -12.20 -3.13
CA ARG A 67 8.49 -11.87 -3.81
C ARG A 67 8.57 -10.40 -4.22
N VAL A 68 7.42 -9.76 -4.43
CA VAL A 68 7.35 -8.37 -4.84
C VAL A 68 7.69 -7.46 -3.67
N ASN A 69 8.60 -6.51 -3.91
CA ASN A 69 9.01 -5.49 -2.96
C ASN A 69 8.51 -4.11 -3.42
N ILE A 70 8.80 -3.05 -2.65
CA ILE A 70 8.37 -1.68 -2.98
C ILE A 70 8.80 -1.25 -4.39
N PHE A 71 10.02 -1.60 -4.81
CA PHE A 71 10.55 -1.17 -6.10
C PHE A 71 9.88 -1.92 -7.27
N SER A 72 9.81 -3.25 -7.19
CA SER A 72 9.16 -4.07 -8.23
C SER A 72 7.64 -3.94 -8.23
N SER A 73 7.02 -3.45 -7.15
CA SER A 73 5.58 -3.23 -7.11
C SER A 73 5.09 -2.24 -8.16
N ARG A 74 5.94 -1.29 -8.57
CA ARG A 74 5.59 -0.27 -9.57
C ARG A 74 5.21 -0.86 -10.92
N GLU A 75 5.85 -1.95 -11.31
CA GLU A 75 5.59 -2.65 -12.58
C GLU A 75 4.18 -3.25 -12.63
N HIS A 76 3.62 -3.58 -11.47
CA HIS A 76 2.29 -4.20 -11.34
C HIS A 76 1.19 -3.20 -10.99
N LEU A 77 1.51 -1.93 -10.80
CA LEU A 77 0.56 -0.92 -10.32
C LEU A 77 -0.63 -0.76 -11.28
N ASN A 78 -0.35 -0.59 -12.58
CA ASN A 78 -1.40 -0.35 -13.58
C ASN A 78 -2.34 -1.55 -13.68
N ASP A 79 -1.79 -2.77 -13.71
CA ASP A 79 -2.57 -4.00 -13.73
C ASP A 79 -3.42 -4.17 -12.47
N ALA A 80 -2.84 -3.90 -11.30
CA ALA A 80 -3.56 -3.99 -10.02
C ALA A 80 -4.73 -2.99 -9.96
N VAL A 81 -4.50 -1.76 -10.42
CA VAL A 81 -5.54 -0.73 -10.51
C VAL A 81 -6.63 -1.14 -11.51
N SER A 82 -6.26 -1.65 -12.68
CA SER A 82 -7.23 -2.14 -13.67
C SER A 82 -8.06 -3.29 -13.10
N TYR A 83 -7.42 -4.25 -12.42
CA TYR A 83 -8.12 -5.34 -11.74
C TYR A 83 -9.12 -4.82 -10.69
N ALA A 84 -8.72 -3.85 -9.88
CA ALA A 84 -9.58 -3.24 -8.88
C ALA A 84 -10.75 -2.47 -9.51
N ASN A 85 -10.53 -1.78 -10.63
CA ASN A 85 -11.60 -1.12 -11.38
C ASN A 85 -12.65 -2.13 -11.87
N MET A 86 -12.20 -3.28 -12.37
CA MET A 86 -13.08 -4.32 -12.90
C MET A 86 -13.84 -5.08 -11.80
N HIS A 87 -13.23 -5.33 -10.64
CA HIS A 87 -13.79 -6.26 -9.63
C HIS A 87 -14.17 -5.58 -8.30
N SER A 88 -13.88 -4.29 -8.13
CA SER A 88 -13.99 -3.61 -6.82
C SER A 88 -14.26 -2.11 -6.93
N ASP A 89 -14.79 -1.62 -8.05
CA ASP A 89 -15.05 -0.19 -8.31
C ASP A 89 -13.83 0.72 -8.06
N GLY A 90 -12.63 0.20 -8.34
CA GLY A 90 -11.36 0.90 -8.13
C GLY A 90 -10.90 0.96 -6.67
N LYS A 91 -11.61 0.31 -5.74
CA LYS A 91 -11.28 0.32 -4.32
C LYS A 91 -10.22 -0.74 -4.00
N GLN A 92 -9.18 -0.33 -3.26
CA GLN A 92 -8.10 -1.23 -2.83
C GLN A 92 -8.52 -2.20 -1.72
N LEU A 93 -9.35 -1.73 -0.78
CA LEU A 93 -9.72 -2.51 0.41
C LEU A 93 -10.48 -3.81 0.08
N PRO A 94 -11.46 -3.84 -0.84
CA PRO A 94 -12.12 -5.08 -1.23
C PRO A 94 -11.16 -6.11 -1.82
N VAL A 95 -10.19 -5.70 -2.64
CA VAL A 95 -9.17 -6.60 -3.21
C VAL A 95 -8.31 -7.23 -2.11
N ILE A 96 -7.88 -6.43 -1.13
CA ILE A 96 -7.11 -6.92 0.03
C ILE A 96 -7.95 -7.89 0.87
N LYS A 97 -9.22 -7.55 1.13
CA LYS A 97 -10.14 -8.41 1.89
C LYS A 97 -10.40 -9.74 1.17
N ALA A 98 -10.58 -9.70 -0.15
CA ALA A 98 -10.73 -10.90 -0.96
C ALA A 98 -9.48 -11.78 -0.85
N ALA A 99 -8.28 -11.24 -1.08
CA ALA A 99 -7.04 -11.99 -0.95
C ALA A 99 -6.90 -12.65 0.44
N LYS A 100 -7.18 -11.92 1.52
CA LYS A 100 -7.19 -12.48 2.90
C LYS A 100 -8.20 -13.61 3.06
N LYS A 101 -9.41 -13.46 2.52
CA LYS A 101 -10.46 -14.51 2.57
C LYS A 101 -10.02 -15.80 1.89
N TYR A 102 -9.24 -15.70 0.80
CA TYR A 102 -8.76 -16.86 0.04
C TYR A 102 -7.47 -17.49 0.58
N GLY A 103 -6.85 -16.93 1.64
CA GLY A 103 -5.66 -17.51 2.27
C GLY A 103 -4.36 -16.73 2.03
N TYR A 104 -4.43 -15.48 1.55
CA TYR A 104 -3.24 -14.65 1.43
C TYR A 104 -2.62 -14.32 2.79
N LYS A 105 -1.33 -14.65 2.93
CA LYS A 105 -0.49 -14.36 4.11
C LYS A 105 0.52 -13.29 3.73
N ALA A 106 0.20 -12.05 4.09
CA ALA A 106 1.03 -10.89 3.78
C ALA A 106 2.37 -10.92 4.53
N ARG A 107 3.44 -10.53 3.84
CA ARG A 107 4.77 -10.34 4.45
C ARG A 107 5.06 -8.87 4.72
N GLY A 108 4.82 -8.38 5.92
CA GLY A 108 5.01 -6.97 6.27
C GLY A 108 3.98 -6.52 7.29
N ILE A 109 4.00 -5.24 7.66
CA ILE A 109 3.13 -4.70 8.70
C ILE A 109 1.78 -4.33 8.07
N ILE A 110 0.80 -5.25 8.11
CA ILE A 110 -0.60 -4.99 8.51
C ILE A 110 -1.15 -6.20 9.27
#